data_AF-A0A7J4IB87-F1
#
_entry.id   AF-A0A7J4IB87-F1
#
_cell.length_a   1.000
_cell.length_b   1.000
_cell.length_c   1.000
_cell.angle_alpha   90.00
_cell.angle_beta   90.00
_cell.angle_gamma   90.00
#
_symmetry.space_group_name_H-M   'P 1'
#
loop_
_entity.id
_entity.type
_entity.pdbx_description
1 polymer ?
#
loop_
_entity_poly.entity_id
_entity_poly.type
_entity_poly.pdbx_seq_one_letter_code
_entity_poly.pdbx_strand_id
1 'polypeptide(L)' 'IVRALKEYKEKLKENKVKIYVRRGGPNYKEGLRIMRELGEQLGVPIEVYGPETHMTKIVSMALKGGK' A
#
# COMPACT_ATOMS: atom_id res chain seq x y z
N ILE A 1 -6.22 -7.85 -5.28
CA ILE A 1 -5.72 -7.07 -4.11
C ILE A 1 -6.79 -6.12 -3.59
N VAL A 2 -7.21 -5.10 -4.35
CA VAL A 2 -8.21 -4.08 -3.92
C VAL A 2 -9.46 -4.70 -3.27
N ARG A 3 -10.11 -5.65 -3.95
CA ARG A 3 -11.30 -6.34 -3.43
C ARG A 3 -11.06 -7.00 -2.07
N ALA A 4 -9.96 -7.74 -1.93
CA ALA A 4 -9.62 -8.41 -0.67
C ALA A 4 -9.37 -7.40 0.45
N LEU A 5 -8.70 -6.28 0.18
CA LEU A 5 -8.50 -5.24 1.20
C LEU A 5 -9.82 -4.60 1.66
N LYS A 6 -10.80 -4.46 0.76
CA LYS A 6 -12.16 -4.01 1.12
C LYS A 6 -12.87 -5.01 2.02
N GLU A 7 -12.80 -6.30 1.69
CA GLU A 7 -13.40 -7.39 2.46
C GLU A 7 -12.78 -7.53 3.87
N TYR A 8 -11.48 -7.26 4.01
CA TYR A 8 -10.74 -7.42 5.27
C TYR A 8 -10.49 -6.10 6.02
N LYS A 9 -11.17 -5.01 5.65
CA LYS A 9 -10.90 -3.65 6.16
C LYS A 9 -10.86 -3.56 7.69
N GLU A 10 -11.77 -4.25 8.38
CA GLU A 10 -11.91 -4.16 9.84
C GLU A 10 -10.73 -4.83 10.54
N LYS A 11 -10.40 -6.05 10.12
CA LYS A 11 -9.24 -6.79 10.62
C LYS A 11 -7.93 -6.04 10.39
N LEU A 12 -7.79 -5.35 9.25
CA LEU A 12 -6.61 -4.55 8.95
C LEU A 12 -6.46 -3.36 9.91
N LYS A 13 -7.57 -2.71 10.27
CA LYS A 13 -7.57 -1.61 11.26
C LYS A 13 -7.28 -2.09 12.66
N GLU A 14 -7.96 -3.13 13.11
CA GLU A 14 -7.80 -3.71 14.45
C GLU A 14 -6.35 -4.10 14.72
N ASN A 15 -5.68 -4.67 13.72
CA ASN A 15 -4.28 -5.09 13.79
C ASN A 15 -3.28 -3.98 13.44
N LYS A 16 -3.75 -2.72 13.27
CA LYS A 16 -2.92 -1.55 12.95
C LYS A 16 -1.98 -1.78 11.76
N VAL A 17 -2.49 -2.47 10.74
CA VAL A 17 -1.69 -2.85 9.57
C VAL A 17 -1.34 -1.61 8.75
N LYS A 18 -0.06 -1.49 8.40
CA LYS A 18 0.45 -0.49 7.46
C LYS A 18 0.94 -1.19 6.20
N ILE A 19 0.50 -0.71 5.04
CA ILE A 19 0.77 -1.35 3.74
C ILE A 19 1.72 -0.47 2.93
N TYR A 20 2.75 -1.08 2.35
CA TYR A 20 3.67 -0.41 1.43
C TYR A 20 3.62 -1.12 0.07
N VAL A 21 3.40 -0.37 -1.00
CA VAL A 21 3.27 -0.88 -2.36
C VAL A 21 4.34 -0.27 -3.24
N ARG A 22 5.11 -1.09 -3.95
CA ARG A 22 5.96 -0.66 -5.05
C ARG A 22 5.67 -1.50 -6.29
N ARG A 23 5.27 -0.88 -7.39
CA ARG A 23 5.00 -1.61 -8.64
C ARG A 23 5.38 -0.80 -9.87
N GLY A 24 5.92 -1.52 -10.86
CA GLY A 24 6.05 -1.06 -12.24
C GLY A 24 5.40 -2.05 -13.21
N GLY A 25 5.49 -1.76 -14.51
CA GLY A 25 4.93 -2.59 -15.59
C GLY A 25 3.68 -1.99 -16.24
N PRO A 26 3.03 -2.71 -17.16
CA PRO A 26 1.87 -2.20 -17.88
C PRO A 26 0.77 -1.70 -16.93
N ASN A 27 0.21 -0.52 -17.23
CA ASN A 27 -0.88 0.12 -16.47
C ASN A 27 -0.60 0.38 -14.98
N TYR A 28 0.66 0.38 -14.54
CA TYR A 28 1.00 0.57 -13.13
C TYR A 28 0.45 1.89 -12.56
N LYS A 29 0.46 2.98 -13.34
CA LYS A 29 -0.01 4.30 -12.90
C LYS A 29 -1.45 4.24 -12.38
N GLU A 30 -2.32 3.58 -13.12
CA GLU A 30 -3.73 3.43 -12.74
C GLU A 30 -3.89 2.51 -11.52
N GLY A 31 -3.16 1.40 -11.48
CA GLY A 31 -3.12 0.53 -10.30
C GLY A 31 -2.65 1.25 -9.04
N LEU A 32 -1.61 2.09 -9.13
CA LEU A 32 -1.11 2.89 -8.02
C LEU A 32 -2.11 3.97 -7.59
N ARG A 33 -2.82 4.61 -8.55
CA ARG A 33 -3.90 5.57 -8.25
C ARG A 33 -5.00 4.90 -7.43
N ILE A 34 -5.51 3.76 -7.90
CA ILE A 34 -6.56 3.00 -7.20
C ILE A 34 -6.10 2.59 -5.80
N MET A 35 -4.84 2.16 -5.63
CA MET A 35 -4.31 1.77 -4.32
C MET A 35 -4.19 2.95 -3.35
N ARG A 36 -3.88 4.15 -3.84
CA ARG A 36 -3.82 5.36 -3.01
C ARG A 36 -5.21 5.76 -2.52
N GLU A 37 -6.17 5.83 -3.43
CA GLU A 37 -7.58 6.13 -3.10
C GLU A 37 -8.17 5.10 -2.15
N LEU A 38 -7.80 3.83 -2.30
CA LEU A 38 -8.25 2.77 -1.42
C LEU A 38 -7.78 2.96 0.02
N GLY A 39 -6.56 3.44 0.24
CA GLY A 39 -6.03 3.71 1.59
C GLY A 39 -6.86 4.78 2.31
N GLU A 40 -7.20 5.85 1.60
CA GLU A 40 -8.06 6.93 2.11
C GLU A 40 -9.48 6.44 2.38
N GLN A 41 -10.09 5.71 1.44
CA GLN A 41 -11.45 5.16 1.61
C GLN A 41 -11.55 4.17 2.77
N LEU A 42 -10.54 3.31 2.93
CA LEU A 42 -10.55 2.32 4.00
C LEU A 42 -10.10 2.91 5.32
N GLY A 43 -9.36 4.03 5.35
CA GLY A 43 -8.71 4.53 6.55
C GLY A 43 -7.60 3.59 7.04
N VAL A 44 -6.92 2.91 6.12
CA VAL A 44 -5.76 2.07 6.38
C VAL A 44 -4.54 2.80 5.79
N PRO A 45 -3.42 2.94 6.53
CA PRO A 45 -2.25 3.60 5.99
C PRO A 45 -1.64 2.78 4.85
N ILE A 46 -1.74 3.30 3.62
CA ILE A 46 -1.16 2.69 2.42
C ILE A 46 -0.22 3.69 1.75
N GLU A 47 1.08 3.37 1.71
CA GLU A 47 2.07 4.15 0.97
C GLU A 47 2.37 3.48 -0.37
N VAL A 48 2.31 4.27 -1.46
CA VAL A 48 2.32 3.75 -2.83
C VAL A 48 3.41 4.42 -3.65
N TYR A 49 4.28 3.60 -4.24
CA TYR A 49 5.49 3.99 -4.96
C TYR A 49 5.57 3.35 -6.35
N GLY A 50 6.08 4.08 -7.33
CA GLY A 50 6.26 3.60 -8.71
C GLY A 50 7.69 3.16 -9.03
N PRO A 51 8.01 3.05 -10.34
CA PRO A 51 9.33 2.67 -10.83
C PRO A 51 10.46 3.61 -10.41
N GLU A 52 10.14 4.89 -10.10
CA GLU A 52 11.07 5.89 -9.61
C GLU A 52 11.69 5.52 -8.25
N THR A 53 11.03 4.66 -7.47
CA THR A 53 11.55 4.15 -6.21
C THR A 53 12.27 2.82 -6.43
N HIS A 54 13.49 2.71 -5.86
CA HIS A 54 14.25 1.46 -5.90
C HIS A 54 13.43 0.31 -5.30
N MET A 55 13.47 -0.86 -5.96
CA MET A 55 12.56 -1.97 -5.69
C MET A 55 12.48 -2.37 -4.20
N THR A 56 13.62 -2.39 -3.51
CA THR A 56 13.73 -2.82 -2.11
C THR A 56 13.60 -1.69 -1.09
N LYS A 57 13.51 -0.43 -1.52
CA LYS A 57 13.46 0.74 -0.61
C LYS A 57 12.27 0.66 0.35
N ILE A 58 11.14 0.14 -0.12
CA ILE A 58 9.93 -0.07 0.68
C ILE A 58 10.15 -1.02 1.86
N VAL A 59 11.09 -1.96 1.77
CA VAL A 59 11.40 -2.89 2.87
C VAL A 59 12.04 -2.12 4.02
N SER A 60 13.01 -1.26 3.72
CA SER A 60 13.63 -0.41 4.74
C SER A 60 12.61 0.58 5.34
N MET A 61 11.68 1.11 4.55
CA MET A 61 10.61 1.98 5.05
C MET A 61 9.68 1.23 6.01
N ALA A 62 9.28 0.01 5.63
CA ALA A 62 8.42 -0.83 6.46
C ALA A 62 9.06 -1.21 7.80
N LEU A 63 10.36 -1.56 7.80
CA LEU A 63 11.08 -1.94 9.01
C LEU A 63 11.41 -0.75 9.92
N LYS A 64 11.70 0.42 9.36
CA LYS A 64 12.03 1.63 10.15
C LYS A 64 10.81 2.25 10.83
N GLY A 65 9.59 1.92 10.39
CA GLY A 65 8.33 2.33 11.03
C GLY A 65 7.97 1.53 12.28
N GLY A 66 8.83 0.61 12.74
CA GLY A 66 8.74 -0.07 14.04
C GLY A 66 9.81 0.43 15.01
N LYS A 67 9.93 1.75 15.16
CA LYS A 67 10.59 2.37 16.31
C LYS A 67 9.55 2.93 17.25
#